data_AF-A0A820ZZL9-F1
#
_entry.id   AF-A0A820ZZL9-F1
#
_cell.length_a   1.000
_cell.length_b   1.000
_cell.length_c   1.000
_cell.angle_alpha   90.00
_cell.angle_beta   90.00
_cell.angle_gamma   90.00
#
_symmetry.space_group_name_H-M   'P 1'
#
loop_
_entity.id
_entity.type
_entity.pdbx_description
1 polymer ?
#
loop_
_entity_poly.entity_id
_entity_poly.type
_entity_poly.pdbx_seq_one_letter_code
_entity_poly.pdbx_strand_id
1 'polypeptide(L)'
;AHIGVGISGQEGRQAVLASDYSFGQFRFLERLLSGHVRWSYLRISKFLRYFFYKNFAFTLCHFWFGFFSGFSAQTIYDPFFVATYNVFFSSLPVLASGVFD
;
A
#
# COMPACT_ATOMS: atom_id res chain seq x y z
N ALA A 1 -20.18 -9.45 -3.63
CA ALA A 1 -18.90 -9.91 -4.20
C ALA A 1 -17.80 -9.00 -3.70
N HIS A 2 -16.60 -9.51 -3.42
CA HIS A 2 -15.48 -8.68 -2.94
C HIS A 2 -14.75 -7.91 -4.05
N ILE A 3 -14.88 -8.36 -5.30
CA ILE A 3 -14.36 -7.71 -6.50
C ILE A 3 -15.44 -7.82 -7.58
N GLY A 4 -15.95 -6.70 -8.06
CA GLY A 4 -16.90 -6.66 -9.18
C GLY A 4 -16.17 -6.69 -10.51
N VAL A 5 -16.50 -7.66 -11.38
CA VAL A 5 -15.94 -7.74 -12.74
C VAL A 5 -17.07 -7.62 -13.77
N GLY A 6 -17.08 -6.53 -14.54
CA GLY A 6 -18.04 -6.27 -15.59
C GLY A 6 -17.53 -6.73 -16.96
N ILE A 7 -18.37 -7.40 -17.73
CA ILE A 7 -18.05 -7.80 -19.11
C ILE A 7 -18.74 -6.82 -20.06
N SER A 8 -17.97 -6.13 -20.90
CA SER A 8 -18.47 -5.16 -21.86
C SER A 8 -19.05 -5.88 -23.09
N GLY A 9 -20.36 -6.12 -23.07
CA GLY A 9 -21.14 -6.56 -24.24
C GLY A 9 -21.75 -5.40 -25.04
N GLN A 10 -22.32 -5.72 -26.21
CA GLN A 10 -23.04 -4.75 -27.06
C GLN A 10 -24.42 -4.35 -26.49
N GLU A 11 -24.98 -5.15 -25.58
CA GLU A 11 -26.40 -5.03 -25.18
C GLU A 11 -26.64 -4.28 -23.84
N GLY A 12 -25.59 -3.82 -23.15
CA GLY A 12 -25.76 -3.00 -21.95
C GLY A 12 -24.48 -2.78 -21.16
N ARG A 13 -24.16 -1.52 -20.86
CA ARG A 13 -22.96 -1.12 -20.08
C ARG A 13 -23.20 -0.96 -18.57
N GLN A 14 -24.41 -1.20 -18.07
CA GLN A 14 -24.70 -0.97 -16.66
C GLN A 14 -23.87 -1.85 -15.72
N ALA A 15 -23.62 -3.11 -16.08
CA ALA A 15 -22.76 -4.00 -15.32
C ALA A 15 -21.28 -3.58 -15.34
N VAL A 16 -20.83 -2.90 -16.39
CA VAL A 16 -19.47 -2.34 -16.52
C VAL A 16 -19.30 -1.10 -15.65
N LEU A 17 -20.31 -0.23 -15.63
CA LEU A 17 -20.28 1.02 -14.85
C LEU A 17 -20.37 0.79 -13.34
N ALA A 18 -20.99 -0.32 -12.92
CA ALA A 18 -21.09 -0.71 -11.52
C ALA A 18 -19.95 -1.65 -11.04
N SER A 19 -18.99 -1.99 -11.91
CA SER A 19 -17.90 -2.92 -11.59
C SER A 19 -16.56 -2.23 -11.36
N ASP A 20 -15.75 -2.75 -10.43
CA ASP A 20 -14.39 -2.24 -10.15
C ASP A 20 -13.44 -2.48 -11.32
N TYR A 21 -13.63 -3.58 -12.06
CA TYR A 21 -12.86 -3.92 -13.25
C TYR A 21 -13.77 -4.26 -14.41
N SER A 22 -13.49 -3.73 -15.61
CA SER A 22 -14.27 -4.04 -16.80
C SER A 22 -13.40 -4.59 -17.93
N PHE A 23 -13.88 -5.66 -18.57
CA PHE A 23 -13.16 -6.34 -19.65
C PHE A 23 -14.06 -6.59 -20.86
N GLY A 24 -13.50 -6.54 -22.06
CA GLY A 24 -14.24 -6.85 -23.29
C GLY A 24 -14.54 -8.34 -23.48
N GLN A 25 -13.68 -9.24 -22.97
CA GLN A 25 -13.81 -10.69 -23.11
C GLN A 25 -13.27 -11.43 -21.89
N PHE A 26 -13.86 -12.58 -21.56
CA PHE A 26 -13.50 -13.37 -20.37
C PHE A 26 -12.05 -13.90 -20.38
N ARG A 27 -11.45 -14.10 -21.56
CA ARG A 27 -10.06 -14.57 -21.72
C ARG A 27 -9.02 -13.61 -21.12
N PHE A 28 -9.32 -12.31 -21.03
CA PHE A 28 -8.40 -11.33 -20.42
C PHE A 28 -8.36 -11.43 -18.89
N LEU A 29 -9.42 -11.98 -18.28
CA LEU A 29 -9.51 -12.16 -16.84
C LEU A 29 -8.43 -13.12 -16.33
N GLU A 30 -8.22 -14.24 -17.02
CA GLU A 30 -7.23 -15.26 -16.66
C GLU A 30 -5.81 -14.68 -16.67
N ARG A 31 -5.45 -13.95 -17.73
CA ARG A 31 -4.11 -13.36 -17.88
C ARG A 31 -3.86 -12.25 -16.86
N LEU A 32 -4.89 -11.47 -16.51
CA LEU A 32 -4.80 -10.40 -15.52
C LEU A 32 -4.76 -10.93 -14.08
N LEU A 33 -5.57 -11.94 -13.75
CA LEU A 33 -5.52 -12.59 -12.44
C LEU A 33 -4.18 -13.27 -12.20
N SER A 34 -3.70 -14.05 -13.16
CA SER A 34 -2.54 -14.92 -12.91
C SER A 34 -1.24 -14.13 -12.78
N GLY A 35 -1.03 -13.13 -13.65
CA GLY A 35 0.14 -12.27 -13.58
C GLY A 35 -0.06 -11.08 -12.64
N HIS A 36 -0.96 -10.17 -13.03
CA HIS A 36 -1.03 -8.83 -12.45
C HIS A 36 -1.44 -8.84 -10.97
N VAL A 37 -2.39 -9.71 -10.59
CA VAL A 37 -2.79 -9.85 -9.18
C VAL A 37 -1.67 -10.46 -8.34
N ARG A 38 -0.91 -11.45 -8.86
CA ARG A 38 0.24 -12.01 -8.15
C ARG A 38 1.32 -10.96 -7.90
N TRP A 39 1.66 -10.16 -8.91
CA TRP A 39 2.65 -9.08 -8.78
C TRP A 39 2.18 -7.99 -7.81
N SER A 40 0.91 -7.56 -7.91
CA SER A 40 0.31 -6.60 -6.99
C SER A 40 0.32 -7.11 -5.54
N TYR A 41 -0.05 -8.38 -5.32
CA TYR A 41 -0.03 -9.00 -4.00
C TYR A 41 1.37 -9.03 -3.39
N LEU A 42 2.38 -9.46 -4.15
CA LEU A 42 3.77 -9.48 -3.70
C LEU A 42 4.31 -8.07 -3.39
N ARG A 43 3.91 -7.05 -4.16
CA ARG A 43 4.25 -5.64 -3.88
C ARG A 43 3.64 -5.18 -2.56
N ILE A 44 2.36 -5.43 -2.35
CA ILE A 44 1.64 -5.07 -1.12
C ILE A 44 2.24 -5.78 0.11
N SER A 45 2.56 -7.07 0.02
CA SER A 45 3.19 -7.79 1.14
C SER A 45 4.56 -7.22 1.52
N LYS A 46 5.40 -6.87 0.53
CA LYS A 46 6.71 -6.24 0.79
C LYS A 46 6.53 -4.85 1.41
N PHE A 47 5.59 -4.06 0.90
CA PHE A 47 5.25 -2.74 1.43
C PHE A 47 4.79 -2.82 2.89
N LEU A 48 3.85 -3.71 3.20
CA LEU A 48 3.36 -3.95 4.57
C LEU A 48 4.49 -4.31 5.52
N ARG A 49 5.39 -5.21 5.12
CA ARG A 49 6.53 -5.60 5.96
C ARG A 49 7.45 -4.42 6.27
N TYR A 50 7.78 -3.60 5.28
CA TYR A 50 8.56 -2.38 5.48
C TYR A 50 7.83 -1.35 6.34
N PHE A 51 6.52 -1.20 6.15
CA PHE A 51 5.69 -0.30 6.94
C PHE A 51 5.68 -0.69 8.42
N PHE A 52 5.47 -1.97 8.73
CA PHE A 52 5.53 -2.44 10.11
C PHE A 52 6.92 -2.27 10.72
N TYR A 53 7.97 -2.65 10.00
CA TYR A 53 9.34 -2.55 10.49
C TYR A 53 9.73 -1.10 10.86
N LYS A 54 9.45 -0.13 9.97
CA LYS A 54 9.82 1.27 10.22
C LYS A 54 9.07 1.87 11.41
N ASN A 55 7.76 1.61 11.51
CA ASN A 55 6.92 2.16 12.57
C ASN A 55 7.32 1.56 13.91
N PHE A 56 7.55 0.25 13.95
CA PHE A 56 7.97 -0.44 15.17
C PHE A 56 9.34 0.04 15.66
N ALA A 57 10.32 0.19 14.75
CA ALA A 57 11.62 0.76 15.10
C ALA A 57 11.50 2.18 15.66
N PHE A 58 10.70 3.05 15.02
CA PHE A 58 10.48 4.41 15.47
C PHE A 58 9.81 4.46 16.86
N THR A 59 8.76 3.67 17.08
CA THR A 59 8.08 3.56 18.37
C THR A 59 9.00 2.99 19.46
N LEU A 60 9.83 1.99 19.14
CA LEU A 60 10.80 1.43 20.09
C LEU A 60 11.83 2.46 20.55
N CYS A 61 12.32 3.33 19.66
CA CYS A 61 13.22 4.41 20.04
C CYS A 61 12.56 5.36 21.04
N HIS A 62 11.30 5.74 20.80
CA HIS A 62 10.52 6.56 21.74
C HIS A 62 10.27 5.85 23.07
N PHE A 63 9.96 4.56 23.03
CA PHE A 63 9.74 3.73 24.21
C PHE A 63 10.99 3.64 25.08
N TRP A 64 12.15 3.40 24.46
CA TRP A 64 13.44 3.31 25.16
C TRP A 64 13.80 4.64 25.83
N PHE A 65 13.71 5.75 25.11
CA PHE A 65 13.93 7.09 25.68
C PHE A 65 12.94 7.42 26.79
N GLY A 66 11.69 6.97 26.69
CA GLY A 66 10.68 7.09 27.74
C GLY A 66 11.15 6.54 29.09
N PHE A 67 11.92 5.45 29.11
CA PHE A 67 12.52 4.93 30.34
C PHE A 67 13.58 5.85 30.95
N PHE A 68 14.39 6.52 30.13
CA PHE A 68 15.43 7.44 30.62
C PHE A 68 14.85 8.78 31.07
N SER A 69 13.75 9.24 30.45
CA SER A 69 13.08 10.51 30.76
C SER A 69 11.92 10.40 31.75
N GLY A 70 11.74 9.25 32.41
CA GLY A 70 10.67 9.04 33.40
C GLY A 70 9.25 9.19 32.82
N PHE A 71 9.06 8.85 31.54
CA PHE A 71 7.80 8.97 30.79
C PHE A 71 7.24 10.41 30.70
N SER A 72 8.11 11.43 30.73
CA SER A 72 7.71 12.85 30.59
C SER A 72 7.16 13.23 29.19
N ALA A 73 6.89 12.26 28.30
CA ALA A 73 6.33 12.43 26.95
C ALA A 73 7.07 13.45 26.07
N GLN A 74 8.37 13.66 26.32
CA GLN A 74 9.19 14.60 25.56
C GLN A 74 9.48 14.07 24.16
N THR A 75 9.35 14.95 23.16
CA THR A 75 9.66 14.65 21.77
C THR A 75 11.17 14.61 21.55
N ILE A 76 11.68 13.44 21.17
CA ILE A 76 13.11 13.23 20.84
C ILE A 76 13.44 13.85 19.48
N TYR A 77 12.50 13.74 18.54
CA TYR A 77 12.66 14.18 17.17
C TYR A 77 11.87 15.47 16.94
N ASP A 78 12.48 16.38 16.19
CA ASP A 78 11.81 17.58 15.73
C ASP A 78 10.62 17.21 14.81
N PRO A 79 9.46 17.88 14.92
CA PRO A 79 8.29 17.60 14.09
C PRO A 79 8.58 17.64 12.58
N PHE A 80 9.49 18.53 12.16
CA PHE A 80 9.93 18.61 10.77
C PHE A 80 10.67 17.34 10.35
N PHE A 81 11.56 16.83 11.20
CA PHE A 81 12.29 15.59 10.94
C PHE A 81 11.35 14.38 10.84
N VAL A 82 10.34 14.29 11.72
CA VAL A 82 9.32 13.23 11.67
C VAL A 82 8.49 13.31 10.39
N ALA A 83 8.10 14.52 9.97
CA ALA A 83 7.38 14.75 8.73
C ALA A 83 8.22 14.34 7.51
N THR A 84 9.47 14.79 7.46
CA THR A 84 10.42 14.43 6.39
C THR A 84 10.67 12.92 6.33
N TYR A 85 10.88 12.27 7.49
CA TYR A 85 11.03 10.82 7.58
C TYR A 85 9.79 10.10 7.03
N ASN A 86 8.59 10.47 7.47
CA ASN A 86 7.37 9.86 6.95
C ASN A 86 7.17 10.09 5.44
N VAL A 87 7.50 11.28 4.93
CA VAL A 87 7.39 11.58 3.50
C VAL A 87 8.35 10.73 2.69
N PHE A 88 9.66 10.76 2.99
CA PHE A 88 10.65 9.96 2.27
C PHE A 88 10.36 8.46 2.36
N PHE A 89 10.08 7.95 3.56
CA PHE A 89 9.85 6.52 3.76
C PHE A 89 8.46 6.03 3.36
N SER A 90 7.52 6.92 3.01
CA SER A 90 6.22 6.54 2.44
C SER A 90 6.19 6.75 0.92
N SER A 91 6.92 7.73 0.39
CA SER A 91 7.05 7.95 -1.05
C SER A 91 8.05 7.00 -1.71
N LEU A 92 9.15 6.65 -1.05
CA LEU A 92 10.15 5.70 -1.57
C LEU A 92 9.57 4.34 -1.97
N PRO A 93 8.78 3.64 -1.15
CA PRO A 93 8.21 2.36 -1.57
C PRO A 93 7.17 2.52 -2.70
N VAL A 94 6.42 3.63 -2.75
CA VAL A 94 5.47 3.93 -3.83
C VAL A 94 6.20 4.20 -5.14
N LEU A 95 7.26 5.01 -5.10
CA LEU A 95 8.14 5.28 -6.23
C LEU A 95 8.87 4.01 -6.68
N ALA A 96 9.43 3.24 -5.75
CA ALA A 96 10.07 1.97 -6.08
C ALA A 96 9.07 1.00 -6.72
N SER A 97 7.85 0.89 -6.20
CA SER A 97 6.82 0.03 -6.79
C SER A 97 6.31 0.51 -8.16
N GLY A 98 6.45 1.81 -8.46
CA GLY A 98 6.03 2.41 -9.72
C GLY A 98 7.13 2.51 -10.77
N VAL A 99 8.42 2.51 -10.37
CA VAL A 99 9.58 2.58 -11.29
C VAL A 99 10.14 1.19 -11.62
N PHE A 100 10.05 0.22 -10.71
CA PHE A 100 10.49 -1.16 -10.96
C PHE A 100 9.37 -2.07 -11.53
N ASP A 101 8.35 -1.46 -12.14
CA ASP A 101 7.38 -2.12 -13.06
C ASP A 101 7.83 -1.88 -14.50
#